data_AF-S6A3Q3-F1
#
_entry.id   AF-S6A3Q3-F1
#
_cell.length_a   1.000
_cell.length_b   1.000
_cell.length_c   1.000
_cell.angle_alpha   90.00
_cell.angle_beta   90.00
_cell.angle_gamma   90.00
#
_symmetry.space_group_name_H-M   'P 1'
#
loop_
_entity.id
_entity.type
_entity.pdbx_description
1 polymer ?
#
loop_
_entity_poly.entity_id
_entity_poly.type
_entity_poly.pdbx_seq_one_letter_code
_entity_poly.pdbx_strand_id
1 'polypeptide(L)'
;MRRTAMTILFLLAFIATFQSVSGVEAKTVLRPFSSALWLEHEPNDGTNGRAKNSSRSAPRLEDQFDWSKYPSVEVVATGYTAGVESTGKTPDHPEYGITYSGVRVKRDLYSTIAADLTIFPIGTILFIPGYGFGVVADKGGAIKGHRIDLYYETVEDVYKYWGKKKVQVYVIQKGDGTLSEEELTRLNEDETMQVFRQQYLESKS
;
A
#
# COMPACT_ATOMS: atom_id res chain seq x y z
N MET A 1 1.59 -37.96 -24.98
CA MET A 1 2.39 -37.10 -25.87
C MET A 1 1.56 -36.00 -26.57
N ARG A 2 0.48 -36.31 -27.30
CA ARG A 2 -0.33 -35.25 -27.98
C ARG A 2 -1.03 -34.27 -27.02
N ARG A 3 -1.57 -34.76 -25.90
CA ARG A 3 -2.23 -33.93 -24.88
C ARG A 3 -1.26 -33.04 -24.10
N THR A 4 -0.08 -33.57 -23.77
CA THR A 4 0.98 -32.84 -23.06
C THR A 4 1.62 -31.76 -23.95
N ALA A 5 1.75 -32.01 -25.25
CA ALA A 5 2.23 -31.00 -26.20
C ALA A 5 1.23 -29.83 -26.34
N MET A 6 -0.07 -30.13 -26.39
CA MET A 6 -1.13 -29.12 -26.48
C MET A 6 -1.21 -28.25 -25.21
N THR A 7 -1.06 -28.82 -24.02
CA THR A 7 -1.04 -28.03 -22.78
C THR A 7 0.20 -27.14 -22.68
N ILE A 8 1.37 -27.61 -23.13
CA ILE A 8 2.58 -26.78 -23.17
C ILE A 8 2.39 -25.61 -24.15
N LEU A 9 1.86 -25.86 -25.34
CA LEU A 9 1.58 -24.80 -26.32
C LEU A 9 0.55 -23.78 -25.81
N PHE A 10 -0.49 -24.25 -25.12
CA PHE A 10 -1.49 -23.36 -24.52
C PHE A 10 -0.89 -22.48 -23.42
N LEU A 11 -0.05 -23.05 -22.55
CA LEU A 11 0.64 -22.29 -21.50
C LEU A 11 1.61 -21.26 -22.10
N LEU A 12 2.35 -21.62 -23.15
CA LEU A 12 3.25 -20.69 -23.85
C LEU A 12 2.48 -19.54 -24.51
N ALA A 13 1.34 -19.83 -25.15
CA ALA A 13 0.48 -18.81 -25.75
C ALA A 13 -0.14 -17.88 -24.68
N PHE A 14 -0.55 -18.45 -23.54
CA PHE A 14 -1.08 -17.69 -22.42
C PHE A 14 -0.05 -16.74 -21.82
N ILE A 15 1.19 -17.22 -21.61
CA ILE A 15 2.31 -16.41 -21.10
C ILE A 15 2.66 -15.28 -22.07
N ALA A 16 2.73 -15.55 -23.37
CA ALA A 16 3.04 -14.53 -24.38
C ALA A 16 1.96 -13.44 -24.44
N THR A 17 0.69 -13.82 -24.34
CA THR A 17 -0.44 -12.88 -24.32
C THR A 17 -0.42 -12.04 -23.04
N PHE A 18 -0.16 -12.66 -21.89
CA PHE A 18 -0.04 -11.95 -20.61
C PHE A 18 1.07 -10.90 -20.65
N GLN A 19 2.23 -11.20 -21.24
CA GLN A 19 3.33 -10.25 -21.41
C GLN A 19 2.98 -9.10 -22.34
N SER A 20 2.25 -9.38 -23.43
CA SER A 20 1.81 -8.36 -24.38
C SER A 20 0.79 -7.37 -23.79
N VAL A 21 -0.06 -7.82 -22.87
CA VAL A 21 -1.11 -6.98 -22.26
C VAL A 21 -0.58 -6.24 -21.02
N SER A 22 0.28 -6.87 -20.22
CA SER A 22 0.81 -6.29 -18.98
C SER A 22 2.04 -5.38 -19.17
N GLY A 23 2.72 -5.45 -20.33
CA GLY A 23 3.94 -4.68 -20.58
C GLY A 23 5.15 -5.12 -19.74
N VAL A 24 5.07 -6.30 -19.09
CA VAL A 24 6.17 -6.88 -18.30
C VAL A 24 6.96 -7.87 -19.14
N GLU A 25 8.27 -7.67 -19.22
CA GLU A 25 9.19 -8.50 -20.01
C GLU A 25 9.27 -9.94 -19.47
N ALA A 26 9.21 -10.94 -20.36
CA ALA A 26 9.22 -12.37 -20.05
C ALA A 26 10.34 -12.83 -19.12
N LYS A 27 11.49 -12.17 -19.24
CA LYS A 27 12.75 -12.51 -18.58
C LYS A 27 12.72 -12.22 -17.08
N THR A 28 11.78 -11.40 -16.61
CA THR A 28 11.58 -11.12 -15.18
C THR A 28 10.72 -12.20 -14.51
N VAL A 29 9.79 -12.80 -15.25
CA VAL A 29 8.90 -13.87 -14.76
C VAL A 29 9.60 -15.24 -14.77
N LEU A 30 10.55 -15.44 -15.69
CA LEU A 30 11.25 -16.71 -15.91
C LEU A 30 12.64 -16.82 -15.24
N ARG A 31 12.95 -16.02 -14.22
CA ARG A 31 14.08 -16.37 -13.34
C ARG A 31 13.72 -17.69 -12.64
N PRO A 32 14.43 -18.80 -12.91
CA PRO A 32 14.09 -20.06 -12.27
C PRO A 32 14.29 -19.88 -10.77
N PHE A 33 13.30 -20.32 -10.01
CA PHE A 33 13.24 -20.38 -8.54
C PHE A 33 14.30 -21.34 -7.94
N SER A 34 15.43 -21.52 -8.61
CA SER A 34 16.47 -22.51 -8.34
C SER A 34 17.69 -21.94 -7.61
N SER A 35 17.66 -20.68 -7.15
CA SER A 35 18.70 -20.14 -6.27
C SER A 35 18.37 -20.24 -4.77
N ALA A 36 17.22 -20.82 -4.41
CA ALA A 36 16.82 -20.99 -3.01
C ALA A 36 17.18 -22.37 -2.40
N LEU A 37 17.79 -23.27 -3.17
CA LEU A 37 17.97 -24.65 -2.74
C LEU A 37 19.27 -25.28 -3.27
N TRP A 38 20.44 -24.77 -2.86
CA TRP A 38 21.69 -25.55 -2.86
C TRP A 38 22.52 -25.22 -1.61
N LEU A 39 22.63 -26.22 -0.75
CA LEU A 39 23.68 -26.39 0.25
C LEU A 39 25.00 -26.53 -0.50
N GLU A 40 25.97 -25.65 -0.24
CA GLU A 40 27.36 -26.01 -0.46
C GLU A 40 28.24 -25.49 0.66
N HIS A 41 29.11 -26.39 1.05
CA HIS A 41 29.87 -26.49 2.28
C HIS A 41 31.28 -25.99 1.95
N GLU A 42 31.75 -24.94 2.61
CA GLU A 42 33.15 -24.50 2.51
C GLU A 42 33.78 -24.46 3.91
N PRO A 43 35.05 -24.87 4.05
CA PRO A 43 35.65 -25.21 5.33
C PRO A 43 36.08 -23.97 6.12
N ASN A 44 36.07 -24.15 7.44
CA ASN A 44 36.49 -23.23 8.48
C ASN A 44 37.98 -22.81 8.31
N ASP A 45 38.22 -21.57 7.87
CA ASP A 45 39.47 -20.86 8.13
C ASP A 45 39.18 -19.70 9.10
N GLY A 46 39.80 -19.79 10.27
CA GLY A 46 39.55 -18.90 11.39
C GLY A 46 40.32 -17.61 11.24
N THR A 47 39.63 -16.48 11.14
CA THR A 47 40.13 -15.21 11.66
C THR A 47 39.00 -14.34 12.22
N ASN A 48 39.37 -13.64 13.28
CA ASN A 48 38.57 -12.91 14.26
C ASN A 48 37.78 -11.75 13.63
N GLY A 49 36.46 -11.73 13.77
CA GLY A 49 35.62 -10.70 13.15
C GLY A 49 34.21 -10.59 13.76
N ARG A 50 34.12 -9.95 14.93
CA ARG A 50 32.99 -9.16 15.44
C ARG A 50 31.61 -9.49 14.82
N ALA A 51 30.83 -10.29 15.53
CA ALA A 51 29.42 -10.54 15.23
C ALA A 51 28.64 -9.21 15.08
N LYS A 52 28.40 -8.80 13.83
CA LYS A 52 27.32 -7.87 13.51
C LYS A 52 26.05 -8.69 13.46
N ASN A 53 25.28 -8.65 14.55
CA ASN A 53 23.85 -8.91 14.51
C ASN A 53 23.22 -7.91 13.53
N SER A 54 23.14 -8.26 12.25
CA SER A 54 22.16 -7.63 11.36
C SER A 54 20.83 -8.30 11.65
N SER A 55 20.01 -7.66 12.49
CA SER A 55 18.58 -7.91 12.50
C SER A 55 18.11 -7.81 11.06
N ARG A 56 17.60 -8.91 10.49
CA ARG A 56 16.89 -8.87 9.21
C ARG A 56 15.61 -8.07 9.45
N SER A 57 15.66 -6.76 9.28
CA SER A 57 14.46 -5.92 9.25
C SER A 57 13.54 -6.46 8.16
N ALA A 58 12.27 -6.67 8.48
CA ALA A 58 11.27 -7.10 7.51
C ALA A 58 11.31 -6.20 6.26
N PRO A 59 11.10 -6.76 5.05
CA PRO A 59 11.12 -5.97 3.82
C PRO A 59 10.03 -4.91 3.83
N ARG A 60 10.38 -3.64 3.65
CA ARG A 60 9.43 -2.53 3.64
C ARG A 60 8.73 -2.43 2.29
N LEU A 61 7.45 -2.06 2.30
CA LEU A 61 6.64 -1.93 1.09
C LEU A 61 7.27 -0.94 0.09
N GLU A 62 7.84 0.15 0.59
CA GLU A 62 8.55 1.18 -0.18
C GLU A 62 9.65 0.60 -1.08
N ASP A 63 10.34 -0.45 -0.61
CA ASP A 63 11.53 -1.01 -1.26
C ASP A 63 11.21 -2.17 -2.23
N GLN A 64 9.96 -2.67 -2.24
CA GLN A 64 9.57 -3.85 -3.03
C GLN A 64 9.05 -3.53 -4.43
N PHE A 65 8.59 -2.30 -4.65
CA PHE A 65 7.98 -1.88 -5.90
C PHE A 65 8.73 -0.68 -6.50
N ASP A 66 8.85 -0.68 -7.82
CA ASP A 66 9.36 0.48 -8.55
C ASP A 66 8.23 1.49 -8.76
N TRP A 67 8.03 2.36 -7.77
CA TRP A 67 6.98 3.37 -7.77
C TRP A 67 7.13 4.42 -8.87
N SER A 68 8.34 4.59 -9.43
CA SER A 68 8.61 5.57 -10.49
C SER A 68 7.81 5.32 -11.78
N LYS A 69 7.26 4.11 -11.93
CA LYS A 69 6.40 3.71 -13.04
C LYS A 69 4.97 4.27 -12.95
N TYR A 70 4.55 4.75 -11.78
CA TYR A 70 3.22 5.31 -11.58
C TYR A 70 3.22 6.82 -11.74
N PRO A 71 2.12 7.43 -12.24
CA PRO A 71 1.95 8.87 -12.21
C PRO A 71 2.11 9.39 -10.79
N SER A 72 2.89 10.45 -10.62
CA SER A 72 3.20 10.99 -9.31
C SER A 72 2.81 12.47 -9.24
N VAL A 73 2.41 12.91 -8.05
CA VAL A 73 2.05 14.30 -7.77
C VAL A 73 2.53 14.74 -6.38
N GLU A 74 3.12 15.92 -6.27
CA GLU A 74 3.47 16.50 -4.97
C GLU A 74 2.20 17.01 -4.30
N VAL A 75 1.99 16.61 -3.05
CA VAL A 75 0.87 17.06 -2.23
C VAL A 75 1.36 17.58 -0.89
N VAL A 76 0.55 18.44 -0.25
CA VAL A 76 0.67 18.73 1.17
C VAL A 76 -0.15 17.69 1.93
N ALA A 77 0.50 16.89 2.76
CA ALA A 77 -0.15 15.87 3.58
C ALA A 77 -0.19 16.31 5.05
N THR A 78 -1.36 16.21 5.66
CA THR A 78 -1.62 16.35 7.10
C THR A 78 -2.13 15.02 7.66
N GLY A 79 -2.34 14.93 8.98
CA GLY A 79 -3.04 13.81 9.59
C GLY A 79 -4.25 14.29 10.38
N TYR A 80 -5.29 13.46 10.44
CA TYR A 80 -6.54 13.72 11.16
C TYR A 80 -7.05 12.45 11.84
N THR A 81 -8.00 12.61 12.76
CA THR A 81 -8.68 11.49 13.43
C THR A 81 -10.19 11.61 13.30
N ALA A 82 -10.95 10.64 13.81
CA ALA A 82 -12.41 10.73 13.88
C ALA A 82 -12.90 11.73 14.94
N GLY A 83 -12.04 12.15 15.86
CA GLY A 83 -12.36 12.93 17.05
C GLY A 83 -12.84 14.35 16.80
N VAL A 84 -13.24 15.01 17.89
CA VAL A 84 -13.81 16.37 17.90
C VAL A 84 -12.82 17.39 17.32
N GLU A 85 -11.52 17.21 17.54
CA GLU A 85 -10.47 18.11 17.05
C GLU A 85 -10.37 18.17 15.53
N SER A 86 -10.81 17.10 14.85
CA SER A 86 -10.75 16.96 13.40
C SER A 86 -12.13 17.10 12.74
N THR A 87 -13.18 16.50 13.33
CA THR A 87 -14.50 16.38 12.71
C THR A 87 -15.61 17.12 13.47
N GLY A 88 -15.33 17.59 14.69
CA GLY A 88 -16.34 18.14 15.59
C GLY A 88 -17.29 17.11 16.21
N LYS A 89 -17.07 15.81 16.01
CA LYS A 89 -17.95 14.72 16.45
C LYS A 89 -17.37 13.95 17.63
N THR A 90 -18.21 13.60 18.60
CA THR A 90 -17.88 12.68 19.70
C THR A 90 -18.21 11.24 19.30
N PRO A 91 -17.65 10.22 20.01
CA PRO A 91 -17.95 8.81 19.74
C PRO A 91 -19.45 8.43 19.75
N ASP A 92 -20.27 9.16 20.52
CA ASP A 92 -21.72 8.93 20.60
C ASP A 92 -22.51 9.52 19.42
N HIS A 93 -21.86 10.30 18.55
CA HIS A 93 -22.50 10.89 17.38
C HIS A 93 -22.80 9.79 16.33
N PRO A 94 -23.99 9.76 15.71
CA PRO A 94 -24.36 8.70 14.77
C PRO A 94 -23.43 8.60 13.55
N GLU A 95 -22.87 9.72 13.13
CA GLU A 95 -21.89 9.79 12.02
C GLU A 95 -20.43 9.78 12.48
N TYR A 96 -20.15 9.37 13.72
CA TYR A 96 -18.77 9.29 14.21
C TYR A 96 -17.98 8.24 13.43
N GLY A 97 -16.83 8.66 12.90
CA GLY A 97 -15.95 7.81 12.10
C GLY A 97 -16.53 7.39 10.75
N ILE A 98 -17.60 8.01 10.25
CA ILE A 98 -18.15 7.77 8.90
C ILE A 98 -17.58 8.82 7.95
N THR A 99 -16.91 8.37 6.89
CA THR A 99 -16.34 9.22 5.83
C THR A 99 -17.41 9.69 4.84
N TYR A 100 -17.07 10.66 3.99
CA TYR A 100 -17.97 11.13 2.93
C TYR A 100 -18.47 10.02 1.98
N SER A 101 -17.67 8.99 1.69
CA SER A 101 -18.13 7.87 0.85
C SER A 101 -19.12 6.95 1.56
N GLY A 102 -19.26 7.07 2.88
CA GLY A 102 -20.11 6.22 3.70
C GLY A 102 -19.39 5.05 4.38
N VAL A 103 -18.12 4.78 4.02
CA VAL A 103 -17.30 3.77 4.73
C VAL A 103 -16.77 4.35 6.04
N ARG A 104 -16.51 3.49 7.02
CA ARG A 104 -15.86 3.87 8.26
C ARG A 104 -14.38 4.15 8.03
N VAL A 105 -13.87 5.14 8.76
CA VAL A 105 -12.45 5.40 8.82
C VAL A 105 -11.68 4.15 9.23
N LYS A 106 -10.54 3.90 8.56
CA LYS A 106 -9.73 2.71 8.77
C LYS A 106 -8.25 3.04 8.65
N ARG A 107 -7.46 2.56 9.61
CA ARG A 107 -5.99 2.53 9.57
C ARG A 107 -5.53 1.08 9.47
N ASP A 108 -5.07 0.69 8.29
CA ASP A 108 -4.62 -0.67 7.94
C ASP A 108 -3.66 -0.59 6.72
N LEU A 109 -3.34 -1.72 6.09
CA LEU A 109 -2.55 -1.77 4.86
C LEU A 109 -3.07 -0.78 3.80
N TYR A 110 -4.39 -0.79 3.58
CA TYR A 110 -5.15 0.23 2.85
C TYR A 110 -5.97 1.03 3.86
N SER A 111 -5.54 2.27 4.07
CA SER A 111 -6.17 3.20 5.01
C SER A 111 -7.05 4.21 4.28
N THR A 112 -8.12 4.67 4.93
CA THR A 112 -8.98 5.73 4.38
C THR A 112 -8.28 7.10 4.49
N ILE A 113 -8.32 7.89 3.42
CA ILE A 113 -7.76 9.26 3.42
C ILE A 113 -8.79 10.26 2.90
N ALA A 114 -8.61 11.53 3.27
CA ALA A 114 -9.37 12.64 2.72
C ALA A 114 -8.60 13.36 1.61
N ALA A 115 -9.27 13.78 0.55
CA ALA A 115 -8.66 14.51 -0.56
C ALA A 115 -9.65 15.49 -1.24
N ASP A 116 -9.14 16.29 -2.18
CA ASP A 116 -9.99 17.03 -3.11
C ASP A 116 -10.53 16.09 -4.19
N LEU A 117 -11.84 15.82 -4.16
CA LEU A 117 -12.50 14.86 -5.05
C LEU A 117 -12.52 15.27 -6.53
N THR A 118 -12.22 16.54 -6.84
CA THR A 118 -12.08 17.00 -8.22
C THR A 118 -10.75 16.55 -8.85
N ILE A 119 -9.75 16.27 -8.01
CA ILE A 119 -8.41 15.82 -8.41
C ILE A 119 -8.26 14.31 -8.19
N PHE A 120 -8.67 13.84 -7.00
CA PHE A 120 -8.65 12.43 -6.64
C PHE A 120 -10.07 11.97 -6.30
N PRO A 121 -10.84 11.44 -7.26
CA PRO A 121 -12.18 10.92 -6.99
C PRO A 121 -12.16 9.83 -5.91
N ILE A 122 -13.31 9.63 -5.25
CA ILE A 122 -13.51 8.53 -4.29
C ILE A 122 -13.10 7.19 -4.94
N GLY A 123 -12.44 6.35 -4.16
CA GLY A 123 -11.87 5.08 -4.61
C GLY A 123 -10.46 5.20 -5.21
N THR A 124 -9.90 6.41 -5.36
CA THR A 124 -8.52 6.58 -5.81
C THR A 124 -7.57 5.96 -4.80
N ILE A 125 -6.66 5.10 -5.28
CA ILE A 125 -5.63 4.45 -4.48
C ILE A 125 -4.31 5.18 -4.70
N LEU A 126 -3.74 5.68 -3.61
CA LEU A 126 -2.44 6.33 -3.56
C LEU A 126 -1.46 5.47 -2.77
N PHE A 127 -0.22 5.39 -3.23
CA PHE A 127 0.88 5.01 -2.36
C PHE A 127 1.53 6.27 -1.80
N ILE A 128 1.62 6.34 -0.47
CA ILE A 128 2.11 7.50 0.27
C ILE A 128 3.33 7.05 1.09
N PRO A 129 4.56 7.42 0.67
CA PRO A 129 5.77 7.00 1.36
C PRO A 129 5.76 7.32 2.86
N GLY A 130 6.04 6.32 3.69
CA GLY A 130 6.02 6.46 5.15
C GLY A 130 4.63 6.42 5.79
N TYR A 131 3.55 6.24 5.01
CA TYR A 131 2.19 6.01 5.51
C TYR A 131 1.63 4.65 5.06
N GLY A 132 1.82 4.29 3.79
CA GLY A 132 1.26 3.09 3.16
C GLY A 132 0.26 3.42 2.05
N PHE A 133 -0.64 2.48 1.75
CA PHE A 133 -1.71 2.75 0.78
C PHE A 133 -2.82 3.58 1.41
N GLY A 134 -3.21 4.64 0.71
CA GLY A 134 -4.36 5.48 1.04
C GLY A 134 -5.45 5.32 -0.01
N VAL A 135 -6.67 4.99 0.40
CA VAL A 135 -7.86 4.98 -0.45
C VAL A 135 -8.65 6.24 -0.16
N VAL A 136 -8.88 7.06 -1.18
CA VAL A 136 -9.67 8.29 -1.05
C VAL A 136 -11.12 7.92 -0.74
N ALA A 137 -11.52 8.16 0.50
CA ALA A 137 -12.85 7.83 1.02
C ALA A 137 -13.57 9.08 1.54
N ASP A 138 -12.82 10.15 1.82
CA ASP A 138 -13.36 11.33 2.48
C ASP A 138 -13.01 12.64 1.78
N LYS A 139 -13.72 13.72 2.17
CA LYS A 139 -13.40 15.10 1.80
C LYS A 139 -13.44 15.99 3.03
N GLY A 140 -12.53 16.97 3.07
CA GLY A 140 -12.53 18.01 4.10
C GLY A 140 -12.83 19.39 3.52
N GLY A 141 -13.40 20.29 4.34
CA GLY A 141 -13.60 21.70 3.95
C GLY A 141 -12.27 22.39 3.60
N ALA A 142 -11.22 22.13 4.38
CA ALA A 142 -9.88 22.68 4.20
C ALA A 142 -8.97 21.85 3.26
N ILE A 143 -9.45 20.68 2.80
CA ILE A 143 -8.71 19.77 1.92
C ILE A 143 -9.10 20.09 0.48
N LYS A 144 -8.32 20.99 -0.13
CA LYS A 144 -8.52 21.53 -1.49
C LYS A 144 -7.23 21.54 -2.28
N GLY A 145 -7.34 21.32 -3.59
CA GLY A 145 -6.19 21.20 -4.48
C GLY A 145 -5.34 19.97 -4.16
N HIS A 146 -4.03 20.08 -4.34
CA HIS A 146 -3.06 19.02 -4.02
C HIS A 146 -2.80 18.92 -2.51
N ARG A 147 -3.85 18.67 -1.74
CA ARG A 147 -3.80 18.43 -0.29
C ARG A 147 -4.51 17.12 0.02
N ILE A 148 -3.92 16.35 0.92
CA ILE A 148 -4.50 15.12 1.46
C ILE A 148 -4.45 15.13 2.98
N ASP A 149 -5.39 14.44 3.61
CA ASP A 149 -5.42 14.23 5.06
C ASP A 149 -5.41 12.74 5.38
N LEU A 150 -4.44 12.31 6.17
CA LEU A 150 -4.19 10.90 6.45
C LEU A 150 -4.87 10.51 7.75
N TYR A 151 -5.72 9.49 7.70
CA TYR A 151 -6.40 9.03 8.90
C TYR A 151 -5.42 8.33 9.85
N TYR A 152 -5.55 8.65 11.14
CA TYR A 152 -4.94 7.97 12.27
C TYR A 152 -6.00 7.72 13.36
N GLU A 153 -5.81 6.66 14.15
CA GLU A 153 -6.73 6.33 15.24
C GLU A 153 -6.66 7.35 16.40
N THR A 154 -5.47 7.90 16.66
CA THR A 154 -5.22 8.83 17.76
C THR A 154 -4.48 10.09 17.31
N VAL A 155 -4.63 11.17 18.08
CA VAL A 155 -3.95 12.44 17.86
C VAL A 155 -2.45 12.28 18.10
N GLU A 156 -2.08 11.47 19.08
CA GLU A 156 -0.70 11.12 19.43
C GLU A 156 0.02 10.47 18.25
N ASP A 157 -0.66 9.57 17.51
CA ASP A 157 -0.09 8.91 16.33
C ASP A 157 0.17 9.90 15.19
N VAL A 158 -0.70 10.90 15.00
CA VAL A 158 -0.48 11.97 14.01
C VAL A 158 0.82 12.72 14.30
N TYR A 159 1.05 13.08 15.57
CA TYR A 159 2.25 13.79 15.99
C TYR A 159 3.50 12.89 15.93
N LYS A 160 3.37 11.62 16.34
CA LYS A 160 4.48 10.67 16.41
C LYS A 160 4.97 10.25 15.03
N TYR A 161 4.05 10.00 14.08
CA TYR A 161 4.37 9.33 12.83
C TYR A 161 4.28 10.20 11.58
N TRP A 162 3.61 11.36 11.62
CA TRP A 162 3.38 12.14 10.39
C TRP A 162 3.81 13.59 10.45
N GLY A 163 3.08 14.43 11.20
CA GLY A 163 3.14 15.89 11.08
C GLY A 163 2.70 16.42 9.69
N LYS A 164 2.75 17.74 9.49
CA LYS A 164 2.42 18.37 8.20
C LYS A 164 3.67 18.45 7.32
N LYS A 165 3.63 17.88 6.12
CA LYS A 165 4.76 17.91 5.18
C LYS A 165 4.32 17.85 3.72
N LYS A 166 5.22 18.25 2.83
CA LYS A 166 5.09 17.97 1.40
C LYS A 166 5.62 16.58 1.12
N VAL A 167 4.91 15.81 0.31
CA VAL A 167 5.30 14.45 -0.07
C VAL A 167 4.92 14.17 -1.52
N GLN A 168 5.81 13.44 -2.21
CA GLN A 168 5.54 12.90 -3.53
C GLN A 168 4.70 11.63 -3.36
N VAL A 169 3.46 11.65 -3.82
CA VAL A 169 2.58 10.47 -3.80
C VAL A 169 2.47 9.87 -5.20
N TYR A 170 2.13 8.59 -5.25
CA TYR A 170 1.99 7.82 -6.49
C TYR A 170 0.56 7.35 -6.66
N VAL A 171 -0.03 7.61 -7.81
CA VAL A 171 -1.41 7.22 -8.14
C VAL A 171 -1.39 5.80 -8.70
N ILE A 172 -1.82 4.85 -7.88
CA ILE A 172 -1.83 3.41 -8.23
C ILE A 172 -3.05 3.09 -9.08
N GLN A 173 -4.20 3.62 -8.68
CA GLN A 173 -5.46 3.46 -9.39
C GLN A 173 -6.30 4.72 -9.21
N LYS A 174 -6.86 5.23 -10.31
CA LYS A 174 -7.83 6.33 -10.25
C LYS A 174 -9.20 5.78 -9.87
N GLY A 175 -9.84 6.42 -8.89
CA GLY A 175 -11.18 6.06 -8.44
C GLY A 175 -12.26 6.40 -9.46
N ASP A 176 -13.37 5.68 -9.38
CA ASP A 176 -14.56 5.88 -10.22
C ASP A 176 -15.64 6.76 -9.56
N GLY A 177 -15.38 7.22 -8.33
CA GLY A 177 -16.33 8.01 -7.53
C GLY A 177 -17.09 7.20 -6.49
N THR A 178 -16.80 5.91 -6.33
CA THR A 178 -17.44 5.03 -5.36
C THR A 178 -16.43 4.26 -4.50
N LEU A 179 -16.87 3.85 -3.30
CA LEU A 179 -16.11 2.98 -2.41
C LEU A 179 -17.07 2.33 -1.40
N SER A 180 -17.11 1.00 -1.37
CA SER A 180 -17.86 0.20 -0.40
C SER A 180 -16.97 -0.38 0.71
N GLU A 181 -17.59 -0.79 1.82
CA GLU A 181 -16.89 -1.48 2.91
C GLU A 181 -16.33 -2.83 2.45
N GLU A 182 -17.05 -3.53 1.59
CA GLU A 182 -16.64 -4.80 1.02
C GLU A 182 -15.38 -4.64 0.15
N GLU A 183 -15.32 -3.60 -0.69
CA GLU A 183 -14.13 -3.29 -1.50
C GLU A 183 -12.93 -2.94 -0.63
N LEU A 184 -13.12 -2.06 0.36
CA LEU A 184 -12.04 -1.69 1.28
C LEU A 184 -11.55 -2.90 2.10
N THR A 185 -12.45 -3.80 2.47
CA THR A 185 -12.10 -5.05 3.17
C THR A 185 -11.31 -5.98 2.26
N ARG A 186 -11.75 -6.19 1.01
CA ARG A 186 -11.02 -7.00 0.03
C ARG A 186 -9.59 -6.50 -0.23
N LEU A 187 -9.40 -5.18 -0.32
CA LEU A 187 -8.06 -4.60 -0.47
C LEU A 187 -7.14 -4.95 0.72
N ASN A 188 -7.69 -4.96 1.93
CA ASN A 188 -6.95 -5.27 3.15
C ASN A 188 -6.75 -6.78 3.39
N GLU A 189 -7.53 -7.63 2.71
CA GLU A 189 -7.47 -9.09 2.83
C GLU A 189 -6.68 -9.76 1.70
N ASP A 190 -6.12 -8.99 0.75
CA ASP A 190 -5.28 -9.54 -0.32
C ASP A 190 -4.09 -10.32 0.28
N GLU A 191 -4.08 -11.65 0.05
CA GLU A 191 -3.10 -12.59 0.58
C GLU A 191 -1.68 -12.23 0.16
N THR A 192 -1.51 -11.69 -1.06
CA THR A 192 -0.19 -11.32 -1.59
C THR A 192 0.45 -10.16 -0.83
N MET A 193 -0.37 -9.38 -0.12
CA MET A 193 0.06 -8.18 0.60
C MET A 193 0.07 -8.36 2.12
N GLN A 194 -0.38 -9.50 2.66
CA GLN A 194 -0.43 -9.73 4.12
C GLN A 194 0.95 -9.69 4.78
N VAL A 195 2.02 -10.02 4.05
CA VAL A 195 3.41 -9.94 4.56
C VAL A 195 3.81 -8.51 4.95
N PHE A 196 3.20 -7.49 4.33
CA PHE A 196 3.43 -6.08 4.63
C PHE A 196 2.48 -5.54 5.68
N ARG A 197 1.29 -6.14 5.83
CA ARG A 197 0.25 -5.69 6.76
C ARG A 197 0.73 -5.64 8.22
N GLN A 198 1.53 -6.61 8.65
CA GLN A 198 2.04 -6.66 10.03
C GLN A 198 2.85 -5.41 10.41
N GLN A 199 3.60 -4.81 9.48
CA GLN A 199 4.37 -3.58 9.75
C GLN A 199 3.45 -2.40 10.12
N TYR A 200 2.27 -2.34 9.52
CA TYR A 200 1.29 -1.30 9.81
C TYR A 200 0.53 -1.56 11.11
N LEU A 201 0.27 -2.84 11.44
CA LEU A 201 -0.34 -3.22 12.71
C LEU A 201 0.63 -3.07 13.90
N GLU A 202 1.91 -3.37 13.72
CA GLU A 202 2.94 -3.25 14.78
C GLU A 202 3.23 -1.78 15.12
N SER A 203 3.01 -0.84 14.20
CA SER A 203 3.04 0.60 14.51
C SER A 203 1.99 1.04 15.55
N LYS A 204 1.03 0.16 15.89
CA LYS A 204 0.07 0.33 17.00
C LYS A 204 0.64 0.09 18.40
N SER A 205 1.79 -0.59 18.53
CA SER A 205 2.38 -0.96 19.84
C SER A 205 3.41 0.05 20.33
#